data_AF-A0A7J4TFU8-F1
#
_entry.id   AF-A0A7J4TFU8-F1
#
_cell.length_a   1.000
_cell.length_b   1.000
_cell.length_c   1.000
_cell.angle_alpha   90.00
_cell.angle_beta   90.00
_cell.angle_gamma   90.00
#
_symmetry.space_group_name_H-M   'P 1'
#
loop_
_entity.id
_entity.type
_entity.pdbx_description
1 polymer ?
#
loop_
_entity_poly.entity_id
_entity_poly.type
_entity_poly.pdbx_seq_one_letter_code
_entity_poly.pdbx_strand_id
1 'polypeptide(L)'
;MALTSNASAADNLTDDLNGNSTQYAIQTQNTPEILQNTTDKEAIQSSDDLSSENNNSSNITYNKPSSNSEQSNIDGAAGDPSESIRYNKISFTIQGIINAASDVKKFLEGNKYLPEYININGTLVNQATFLQLLTATTLKINNSDNTLIDLINVQQPGSGTETVTPGTFTKAEYLALARTIQTYIGSNQKAPPTVSTSFGNIGFNSLIYLYSRGLSLYKSTNVLPAFLAVRPWGSFPITD
;
A
#
# COMPACT_ATOMS: atom_id res chain seq x y z
N MET A 1 -39.90 -41.02 -31.58
CA MET A 1 -41.25 -40.84 -30.96
C MET A 1 -41.19 -41.33 -29.52
N ALA A 2 -42.04 -40.80 -28.66
CA ALA A 2 -41.92 -40.95 -27.20
C ALA A 2 -42.28 -42.35 -26.69
N LEU A 3 -41.72 -42.72 -25.53
CA LEU A 3 -42.36 -43.64 -24.60
C LEU A 3 -42.92 -42.84 -23.44
N THR A 4 -44.17 -43.12 -23.10
CA THR A 4 -44.97 -42.45 -22.07
C THR A 4 -44.89 -43.19 -20.73
N SER A 5 -44.80 -42.41 -19.64
CA SER A 5 -45.64 -42.45 -18.40
C SER A 5 -46.37 -43.77 -18.01
N ASN A 6 -46.58 -44.15 -16.74
CA ASN A 6 -46.32 -43.52 -15.42
C ASN A 6 -46.60 -44.55 -14.27
N ALA A 7 -46.26 -44.20 -13.02
CA ALA A 7 -46.80 -44.73 -11.73
C ALA A 7 -46.48 -46.21 -11.37
N SER A 8 -46.51 -46.69 -10.11
CA SER A 8 -46.29 -46.15 -8.74
C SER A 8 -46.29 -47.37 -7.76
N ALA A 9 -45.84 -47.35 -6.50
CA ALA A 9 -45.47 -46.25 -5.58
C ALA A 9 -44.38 -46.69 -4.55
N ALA A 10 -44.42 -46.09 -3.35
CA ALA A 10 -43.58 -46.27 -2.16
C ALA A 10 -43.53 -47.69 -1.53
N ASP A 11 -42.40 -48.00 -0.87
CA ASP A 11 -42.43 -48.10 0.59
C ASP A 11 -41.13 -47.52 1.22
N ASN A 12 -41.18 -47.22 2.52
CA ASN A 12 -40.21 -46.42 3.29
C ASN A 12 -39.49 -47.28 4.36
N LEU A 13 -38.42 -46.71 4.97
CA LEU A 13 -37.76 -47.02 6.27
C LEU A 13 -36.23 -46.75 6.11
N THR A 14 -35.78 -45.52 6.36
CA THR A 14 -35.24 -45.01 7.65
C THR A 14 -33.94 -45.69 8.11
N ASP A 15 -32.86 -44.90 8.18
CA ASP A 15 -31.94 -44.96 9.32
C ASP A 15 -31.44 -43.54 9.67
N ASP A 16 -31.16 -43.30 10.94
CA ASP A 16 -31.05 -41.97 11.57
C ASP A 16 -29.67 -41.32 11.41
N LEU A 17 -29.61 -39.98 11.43
CA LEU A 17 -28.60 -39.25 12.22
C LEU A 17 -29.07 -37.84 12.63
N ASN A 18 -29.65 -37.80 13.83
CA ASN A 18 -29.37 -36.84 14.92
C ASN A 18 -29.03 -35.37 14.56
N GLY A 19 -29.92 -34.44 14.91
CA GLY A 19 -29.76 -33.01 14.64
C GLY A 19 -29.15 -32.19 15.80
N ASN A 20 -28.77 -30.95 15.48
CA ASN A 20 -28.89 -29.83 16.43
C ASN A 20 -29.07 -28.53 15.65
N SER A 21 -30.23 -27.88 15.83
CA SER A 21 -30.52 -26.56 15.24
C SER A 21 -30.42 -25.48 16.30
N THR A 22 -29.31 -24.75 16.34
CA THR A 22 -29.19 -23.54 17.17
C THR A 22 -29.26 -22.27 16.33
N GLN A 23 -30.40 -21.60 16.45
CA GLN A 23 -30.64 -20.24 16.00
C GLN A 23 -29.64 -19.28 16.68
N TYR A 24 -28.95 -18.43 15.92
CA TYR A 24 -28.24 -17.29 16.50
C TYR A 24 -29.21 -16.13 16.68
N ALA A 25 -29.73 -15.98 17.90
CA ALA A 25 -30.60 -14.88 18.27
C ALA A 25 -29.83 -13.55 18.32
N ILE A 26 -30.37 -12.53 17.65
CA ILE A 26 -29.92 -11.14 17.84
C ILE A 26 -30.48 -10.64 19.17
N GLN A 27 -29.61 -10.14 20.06
CA GLN A 27 -30.02 -9.32 21.20
C GLN A 27 -29.35 -7.96 21.14
N THR A 28 -30.14 -6.94 20.83
CA THR A 28 -29.82 -5.53 21.00
C THR A 28 -30.19 -5.09 22.41
N GLN A 29 -29.27 -4.45 23.13
CA GLN A 29 -29.62 -3.47 24.17
C GLN A 29 -28.72 -2.24 24.08
N ASN A 30 -29.37 -1.08 23.94
CA ASN A 30 -28.84 0.23 24.30
C ASN A 30 -28.99 0.37 25.86
N THR A 31 -28.49 1.35 26.62
CA THR A 31 -28.16 2.76 26.35
C THR A 31 -27.20 3.30 27.47
N PRO A 32 -27.02 4.62 27.72
CA PRO A 32 -25.71 5.26 27.76
C PRO A 32 -25.11 5.42 29.18
N GLU A 33 -23.90 5.97 29.25
CA GLU A 33 -23.55 6.82 30.40
C GLU A 33 -22.82 8.08 29.94
N ILE A 34 -23.35 9.24 30.39
CA ILE A 34 -22.81 10.57 30.18
C ILE A 34 -22.48 11.09 31.57
N LEU A 35 -21.21 11.44 31.83
CA LEU A 35 -20.84 12.20 33.02
C LEU A 35 -20.27 13.55 32.60
N GLN A 36 -21.17 14.52 32.53
CA GLN A 36 -20.81 15.92 32.70
C GLN A 36 -20.80 16.20 34.20
N ASN A 37 -19.76 16.89 34.69
CA ASN A 37 -19.88 17.70 35.88
C ASN A 37 -19.27 19.07 35.60
N THR A 38 -20.11 20.10 35.68
CA THR A 38 -19.71 21.50 35.85
C THR A 38 -19.05 21.65 37.23
N THR A 39 -18.30 22.69 37.58
CA THR A 39 -18.63 24.13 37.79
C THR A 39 -17.23 24.74 38.17
N ASP A 40 -16.83 26.00 37.96
CA ASP A 40 -17.45 27.29 38.27
C ASP A 40 -16.89 28.44 37.41
N LYS A 41 -17.49 29.64 37.56
CA LYS A 41 -17.16 30.89 36.85
C LYS A 41 -16.25 31.83 37.69
N GLU A 42 -15.89 32.94 37.04
CA GLU A 42 -15.33 34.21 37.56
C GLU A 42 -13.79 34.32 37.66
N ALA A 43 -13.13 35.46 37.38
CA ALA A 43 -13.49 36.68 36.63
C ALA A 43 -12.23 37.57 36.41
N ILE A 44 -12.41 38.74 35.76
CA ILE A 44 -11.54 39.95 35.77
C ILE A 44 -10.50 40.09 34.63
N GLN A 45 -10.41 41.33 34.12
CA GLN A 45 -9.57 41.82 33.01
C GLN A 45 -8.49 42.80 33.52
N SER A 46 -7.42 42.98 32.72
CA SER A 46 -6.55 44.19 32.64
C SER A 46 -5.69 44.55 33.87
N SER A 47 -4.51 45.18 33.76
CA SER A 47 -3.67 45.60 32.60
C SER A 47 -2.20 45.79 33.06
N ASP A 48 -1.37 46.48 32.25
CA ASP A 48 -0.04 47.06 32.56
C ASP A 48 1.15 46.07 32.36
N ASP A 49 2.26 46.38 31.67
CA ASP A 49 2.65 47.50 30.78
C ASP A 49 3.72 47.03 29.74
N LEU A 50 4.11 47.86 28.78
CA LEU A 50 4.86 47.54 27.55
C LEU A 50 6.37 47.20 27.72
N SER A 51 6.89 46.26 26.90
CA SER A 51 7.85 46.53 25.78
C SER A 51 8.85 45.38 25.42
N SER A 52 9.39 45.47 24.19
CA SER A 52 10.57 44.77 23.59
C SER A 52 10.45 43.36 22.93
N GLU A 53 10.42 43.41 21.59
CA GLU A 53 11.25 42.68 20.60
C GLU A 53 11.70 41.20 20.78
N ASN A 54 11.13 40.36 19.91
CA ASN A 54 11.83 39.56 18.86
C ASN A 54 12.64 38.27 19.21
N ASN A 55 12.50 37.30 18.29
CA ASN A 55 13.31 36.11 17.99
C ASN A 55 12.99 34.73 18.59
N ASN A 56 12.72 33.82 17.63
CA ASN A 56 13.17 32.43 17.53
C ASN A 56 12.49 31.33 18.37
N SER A 57 11.90 30.35 17.68
CA SER A 57 11.32 29.14 18.26
C SER A 57 12.36 28.03 18.43
N SER A 58 12.41 27.44 19.62
CA SER A 58 13.35 26.37 19.95
C SER A 58 13.08 25.04 19.25
N ASN A 59 14.17 24.48 18.71
CA ASN A 59 14.35 23.14 18.16
C ASN A 59 13.47 22.02 18.76
N ILE A 60 13.00 21.12 17.89
CA ILE A 60 12.83 19.69 18.23
C ILE A 60 13.85 18.87 17.42
N THR A 61 14.67 18.13 18.16
CA THR A 61 15.80 17.33 17.69
C THR A 61 15.37 16.09 16.91
N TYR A 62 16.00 15.82 15.77
CA TYR A 62 16.02 14.50 15.14
C TYR A 62 17.42 13.87 15.27
N ASN A 63 17.51 12.75 16.00
CA ASN A 63 18.76 12.03 16.19
C ASN A 63 19.15 11.27 14.90
N LYS A 64 20.26 11.67 14.29
CA LYS A 64 20.88 10.96 13.15
C LYS A 64 21.67 9.74 13.64
N PRO A 65 21.47 8.54 13.08
CA PRO A 65 22.30 7.37 13.43
C PRO A 65 23.74 7.56 12.93
N SER A 66 24.69 7.15 13.77
CA SER A 66 26.13 7.33 13.53
C SER A 66 26.74 6.18 12.72
N SER A 67 27.78 6.48 11.94
CA SER A 67 28.80 5.53 11.51
C SER A 67 30.10 6.28 11.22
N ASN A 68 31.17 5.90 11.92
CA ASN A 68 32.56 6.25 11.62
C ASN A 68 32.99 5.50 10.33
N SER A 69 34.08 5.77 9.63
CA SER A 69 35.30 6.60 9.80
C SER A 69 35.76 7.03 8.37
N GLU A 70 36.85 7.77 8.07
CA GLU A 70 38.12 8.09 8.72
C GLU A 70 38.55 9.53 8.37
N GLN A 71 39.39 10.15 9.22
CA GLN A 71 39.96 11.48 9.01
C GLN A 71 41.25 11.38 8.19
N SER A 72 41.32 12.04 7.02
CA SER A 72 42.58 12.42 6.40
C SER A 72 42.77 13.93 6.50
N ASN A 73 43.83 14.36 7.19
CA ASN A 73 44.16 15.77 7.32
C ASN A 73 44.54 16.36 5.95
N ILE A 74 44.04 17.55 5.66
CA ILE A 74 44.54 18.43 4.60
C ILE A 74 44.81 19.80 5.18
N ASP A 75 46.08 20.16 5.25
CA ASP A 75 46.53 21.46 5.71
C ASP A 75 46.19 22.55 4.67
N GLY A 76 45.65 23.68 5.16
CA GLY A 76 45.79 25.01 4.57
C GLY A 76 45.42 25.22 3.09
N ALA A 77 44.15 25.55 2.83
CA ALA A 77 43.79 26.45 1.73
C ALA A 77 42.53 27.27 2.07
N ALA A 78 42.60 28.60 1.95
CA ALA A 78 41.43 29.47 2.05
C ALA A 78 40.66 29.44 0.73
N GLY A 79 39.81 28.42 0.56
CA GLY A 79 38.86 28.30 -0.55
C GLY A 79 37.44 28.63 -0.09
N ASP A 80 36.65 29.20 -1.01
CA ASP A 80 35.22 29.49 -0.83
C ASP A 80 34.43 28.27 -0.30
N PRO A 81 33.75 28.37 0.86
CA PRO A 81 32.88 27.30 1.37
C PRO A 81 31.51 27.34 0.68
N SER A 82 31.48 27.24 -0.65
CA SER A 82 30.31 26.71 -1.36
C SER A 82 30.24 25.20 -1.12
N GLU A 83 29.89 24.82 0.12
CA GLU A 83 29.69 23.43 0.51
C GLU A 83 28.71 22.76 -0.47
N SER A 84 29.23 21.82 -1.28
CA SER A 84 28.37 20.98 -2.10
C SER A 84 27.58 20.07 -1.16
N ILE A 85 26.37 20.49 -0.79
CA ILE A 85 25.48 19.72 0.08
C ILE A 85 25.19 18.39 -0.62
N ARG A 86 25.90 17.33 -0.19
CA ARG A 86 25.72 15.98 -0.72
C ARG A 86 24.38 15.46 -0.19
N TYR A 87 23.31 15.77 -0.90
CA TYR A 87 22.01 15.13 -0.71
C TYR A 87 22.20 13.63 -0.91
N ASN A 88 22.29 12.89 0.20
CA ASN A 88 22.36 11.43 0.18
C ASN A 88 21.06 10.88 -0.40
N LYS A 89 21.11 10.58 -1.69
CA LYS A 89 20.01 10.04 -2.47
C LYS A 89 19.66 8.66 -1.93
N ILE A 90 18.47 8.54 -1.33
CA ILE A 90 17.96 7.26 -0.84
C ILE A 90 17.62 6.41 -2.07
N SER A 91 18.10 5.16 -2.10
CA SER A 91 17.84 4.21 -3.17
C SER A 91 17.63 2.81 -2.57
N PHE A 92 16.78 2.00 -3.21
CA PHE A 92 16.41 0.67 -2.74
C PHE A 92 16.95 -0.43 -3.66
N THR A 93 17.25 -1.59 -3.07
CA THR A 93 17.54 -2.80 -3.83
C THR A 93 16.25 -3.45 -4.34
N ILE A 94 16.34 -4.16 -5.46
CA ILE A 94 15.27 -5.02 -6.00
C ILE A 94 14.71 -5.94 -4.90
N GLN A 95 15.58 -6.59 -4.12
CA GLN A 95 15.17 -7.49 -3.05
C GLN A 95 14.45 -6.78 -1.88
N GLY A 96 14.84 -5.54 -1.54
CA GLY A 96 14.17 -4.75 -0.51
C GLY A 96 12.72 -4.46 -0.90
N ILE A 97 12.48 -4.09 -2.16
CA ILE A 97 11.13 -3.82 -2.68
C ILE A 97 10.31 -5.11 -2.80
N ILE A 98 10.92 -6.23 -3.24
CA ILE A 98 10.26 -7.56 -3.26
C ILE A 98 9.83 -8.00 -1.85
N ASN A 99 10.65 -7.73 -0.83
CA ASN A 99 10.29 -8.05 0.55
C ASN A 99 9.09 -7.21 1.01
N ALA A 100 9.14 -5.89 0.85
CA ALA A 100 8.03 -5.00 1.18
C ALA A 100 6.75 -5.34 0.39
N ALA A 101 6.85 -5.74 -0.88
CA ALA A 101 5.73 -6.23 -1.70
C ALA A 101 5.06 -7.47 -1.09
N SER A 102 5.86 -8.44 -0.64
CA SER A 102 5.37 -9.65 0.02
C SER A 102 4.68 -9.34 1.36
N ASP A 103 5.20 -8.37 2.11
CA ASP A 103 4.65 -8.02 3.43
C ASP A 103 3.39 -7.14 3.32
N VAL A 104 3.33 -6.23 2.35
CA VAL A 104 2.09 -5.48 2.00
C VAL A 104 1.00 -6.42 1.48
N LYS A 105 1.34 -7.44 0.66
CA LYS A 105 0.39 -8.48 0.23
C LYS A 105 -0.25 -9.16 1.46
N LYS A 106 0.57 -9.69 2.37
CA LYS A 106 0.10 -10.36 3.60
C LYS A 106 -0.72 -9.42 4.50
N PHE A 107 -0.26 -8.18 4.68
CA PHE A 107 -0.95 -7.19 5.50
C PHE A 107 -2.35 -6.93 4.96
N LEU A 108 -2.48 -6.67 3.66
CA LEU A 108 -3.76 -6.42 2.99
C LEU A 108 -4.65 -7.66 3.02
N GLU A 109 -4.10 -8.86 2.83
CA GLU A 109 -4.85 -10.11 2.88
C GLU A 109 -5.37 -10.42 4.30
N GLY A 110 -4.64 -10.05 5.36
CA GLY A 110 -5.11 -10.15 6.74
C GLY A 110 -6.10 -9.05 7.15
N ASN A 111 -5.77 -7.79 6.87
CA ASN A 111 -6.45 -6.61 7.42
C ASN A 111 -7.51 -6.00 6.49
N LYS A 112 -7.52 -6.35 5.20
CA LYS A 112 -8.44 -5.86 4.15
C LYS A 112 -8.32 -4.37 3.80
N TYR A 113 -7.24 -3.71 4.23
CA TYR A 113 -6.86 -2.35 3.81
C TYR A 113 -5.35 -2.26 3.52
N LEU A 114 -4.90 -1.21 2.82
CA LEU A 114 -3.48 -0.93 2.57
C LEU A 114 -2.84 -0.17 3.73
N PRO A 115 -1.58 -0.46 4.13
CA PRO A 115 -0.83 0.41 5.03
C PRO A 115 -0.76 1.84 4.47
N GLU A 116 -0.93 2.86 5.32
CA GLU A 116 -0.76 4.26 4.92
C GLU A 116 0.69 4.55 4.47
N TYR A 117 1.65 4.01 5.24
CA TYR A 117 3.07 4.03 4.94
C TYR A 117 3.62 2.60 4.87
N ILE A 118 4.51 2.36 3.92
CA ILE A 118 5.18 1.09 3.69
C ILE A 118 6.63 1.23 4.12
N ASN A 119 7.12 0.32 4.96
CA ASN A 119 8.54 0.28 5.35
C ASN A 119 9.35 -0.51 4.31
N ILE A 120 10.38 0.12 3.76
CA ILE A 120 11.39 -0.52 2.90
C ILE A 120 12.76 -0.30 3.55
N ASN A 121 13.33 -1.35 4.14
CA ASN A 121 14.64 -1.34 4.79
C ASN A 121 14.85 -0.17 5.79
N GLY A 122 13.83 0.17 6.58
CA GLY A 122 13.86 1.26 7.56
C GLY A 122 13.37 2.62 7.04
N THR A 123 13.13 2.77 5.73
CA THR A 123 12.56 3.99 5.15
C THR A 123 11.06 3.84 4.98
N LEU A 124 10.27 4.78 5.49
CA LEU A 124 8.83 4.85 5.22
C LEU A 124 8.57 5.54 3.88
N VAL A 125 7.77 4.91 3.02
CA VAL A 125 7.29 5.49 1.75
C VAL A 125 5.76 5.50 1.71
N ASN A 126 5.19 6.49 1.04
CA ASN A 126 3.75 6.56 0.82
C ASN A 126 3.30 5.54 -0.25
N GLN A 127 2.00 5.22 -0.30
CA GLN A 127 1.43 4.26 -1.25
C GLN A 127 1.71 4.57 -2.74
N ALA A 128 1.78 5.84 -3.14
CA ALA A 128 1.99 6.24 -4.54
C ALA A 128 3.45 6.07 -4.98
N THR A 129 4.41 6.42 -4.11
CA THR A 129 5.81 6.06 -4.28
C THR A 129 5.96 4.53 -4.26
N PHE A 130 5.21 3.81 -3.42
CA PHE A 130 5.26 2.35 -3.41
C PHE A 130 4.79 1.72 -4.73
N LEU A 131 3.68 2.21 -5.32
CA LEU A 131 3.23 1.76 -6.65
C LEU A 131 4.30 1.99 -7.73
N GLN A 132 5.03 3.11 -7.66
CA GLN A 132 6.16 3.40 -8.54
C GLN A 132 7.29 2.37 -8.34
N LEU A 133 7.68 2.09 -7.10
CA LEU A 133 8.74 1.13 -6.79
C LEU A 133 8.37 -0.30 -7.23
N LEU A 134 7.12 -0.72 -7.00
CA LEU A 134 6.58 -2.02 -7.43
C LEU A 134 6.65 -2.21 -8.95
N THR A 135 6.17 -1.23 -9.72
CA THR A 135 6.13 -1.30 -11.19
C THR A 135 7.52 -1.17 -11.80
N ALA A 136 8.39 -0.29 -11.27
CA ALA A 136 9.79 -0.20 -11.67
C ALA A 136 10.55 -1.52 -11.41
N THR A 137 10.36 -2.13 -10.23
CA THR A 137 10.96 -3.43 -9.88
C THR A 137 10.52 -4.53 -10.82
N THR A 138 9.23 -4.60 -11.16
CA THR A 138 8.68 -5.58 -12.10
C THR A 138 9.33 -5.47 -13.49
N LEU A 139 9.55 -4.24 -13.98
CA LEU A 139 10.21 -3.98 -15.25
C LEU A 139 11.71 -4.30 -15.21
N LYS A 140 12.40 -3.94 -14.12
CA LYS A 140 13.83 -4.24 -13.93
C LYS A 140 14.11 -5.73 -13.89
N ILE A 141 13.32 -6.51 -13.13
CA ILE A 141 13.39 -7.98 -13.12
C ILE A 141 13.22 -8.55 -14.52
N ASN A 142 12.25 -8.07 -15.30
CA ASN A 142 12.05 -8.55 -16.67
C ASN A 142 13.24 -8.28 -17.59
N ASN A 143 13.99 -7.20 -17.34
CA ASN A 143 15.15 -6.80 -18.13
C ASN A 143 16.48 -7.31 -17.54
N SER A 144 16.45 -8.14 -16.49
CA SER A 144 17.61 -8.58 -15.71
C SER A 144 18.48 -7.42 -15.15
N ASP A 145 17.86 -6.27 -14.92
CA ASP A 145 18.50 -5.08 -14.33
C ASP A 145 18.47 -5.16 -12.80
N ASN A 146 19.65 -5.26 -12.18
CA ASN A 146 19.83 -5.31 -10.74
C ASN A 146 20.23 -3.96 -10.11
N THR A 147 20.29 -2.87 -10.90
CA THR A 147 20.66 -1.55 -10.38
C THR A 147 19.62 -1.03 -9.39
N LEU A 148 20.06 -0.22 -8.42
CA LEU A 148 19.19 0.36 -7.40
C LEU A 148 18.06 1.19 -8.04
N ILE A 149 16.93 1.29 -7.35
CA ILE A 149 15.82 2.18 -7.72
C ILE A 149 15.83 3.34 -6.74
N ASP A 150 15.97 4.55 -7.25
CA ASP A 150 15.97 5.77 -6.45
C ASP A 150 14.61 6.03 -5.80
N LEU A 151 14.61 6.52 -4.56
CA LEU A 151 13.43 7.07 -3.94
C LEU A 151 13.06 8.38 -4.65
N ILE A 152 11.89 8.40 -5.28
CA ILE A 152 11.25 9.63 -5.74
C ILE A 152 9.97 9.90 -4.95
N ASN A 153 9.70 11.18 -4.69
CA ASN A 153 8.43 11.59 -4.10
C ASN A 153 7.34 11.57 -5.17
N VAL A 154 6.33 10.70 -4.99
CA VAL A 154 5.15 10.62 -5.85
C VAL A 154 3.94 11.07 -5.05
N GLN A 155 3.16 11.99 -5.61
CA GLN A 155 1.91 12.44 -5.00
C GLN A 155 0.83 11.35 -5.07
N GLN A 156 0.01 11.28 -4.02
CA GLN A 156 -1.19 10.45 -4.00
C GLN A 156 -2.14 10.80 -5.15
N PRO A 157 -2.90 9.83 -5.71
CA PRO A 157 -3.82 10.10 -6.80
C PRO A 157 -4.96 11.04 -6.42
N GLY A 158 -5.72 11.51 -7.42
CA GLY A 158 -7.05 12.08 -7.18
C GLY A 158 -8.11 10.99 -6.95
N SER A 159 -9.38 11.38 -6.95
CA SER A 159 -10.47 10.41 -7.05
C SER A 159 -10.44 9.68 -8.40
N GLY A 160 -10.92 8.44 -8.41
CA GLY A 160 -11.05 7.61 -9.61
C GLY A 160 -12.16 6.58 -9.44
N THR A 161 -12.71 6.11 -10.56
CA THR A 161 -13.80 5.11 -10.56
C THR A 161 -13.29 3.78 -11.08
N GLU A 162 -13.30 2.78 -10.22
CA GLU A 162 -12.93 1.40 -10.57
C GLU A 162 -14.10 0.68 -11.26
N THR A 163 -13.83 0.04 -12.39
CA THR A 163 -14.82 -0.70 -13.19
C THR A 163 -14.30 -2.09 -13.59
N VAL A 164 -13.40 -2.65 -12.79
CA VAL A 164 -12.75 -3.94 -13.07
C VAL A 164 -13.79 -5.06 -13.16
N THR A 165 -13.67 -5.89 -14.19
CA THR A 165 -14.21 -7.24 -14.21
C THR A 165 -13.09 -8.22 -13.84
N PRO A 166 -13.32 -9.21 -12.95
CA PRO A 166 -12.30 -10.22 -12.65
C PRO A 166 -11.73 -10.86 -13.91
N GLY A 167 -10.40 -10.90 -14.00
CA GLY A 167 -9.69 -11.34 -15.19
C GLY A 167 -8.24 -11.73 -14.90
N THR A 168 -7.48 -12.05 -15.94
CA THR A 168 -6.09 -12.50 -15.81
C THR A 168 -5.25 -11.88 -16.90
N PHE A 169 -4.22 -11.12 -16.51
CA PHE A 169 -3.20 -10.61 -17.41
C PHE A 169 -2.17 -11.68 -17.72
N THR A 170 -1.77 -11.78 -18.98
CA THR A 170 -0.50 -12.39 -19.37
C THR A 170 0.69 -11.55 -18.89
N LYS A 171 1.88 -12.15 -18.85
CA LYS A 171 3.14 -11.43 -18.59
C LYS A 171 3.34 -10.20 -19.48
N ALA A 172 2.98 -10.27 -20.76
CA ALA A 172 3.12 -9.14 -21.67
C ALA A 172 2.23 -7.96 -21.26
N GLU A 173 0.97 -8.23 -20.89
CA GLU A 173 -0.01 -7.19 -20.56
C GLU A 173 0.29 -6.50 -19.22
N TYR A 174 0.63 -7.24 -18.15
CA TYR A 174 0.98 -6.57 -16.90
C TYR A 174 2.32 -5.82 -16.99
N LEU A 175 3.26 -6.23 -17.86
CA LEU A 175 4.45 -5.45 -18.16
C LEU A 175 4.13 -4.20 -19.00
N ALA A 176 3.13 -4.24 -19.88
CA ALA A 176 2.66 -3.05 -20.58
C ALA A 176 2.00 -2.06 -19.60
N LEU A 177 1.11 -2.56 -18.73
CA LEU A 177 0.47 -1.80 -17.65
C LEU A 177 1.51 -1.15 -16.71
N ALA A 178 2.59 -1.86 -16.36
CA ALA A 178 3.66 -1.32 -15.53
C ALA A 178 4.38 -0.14 -16.20
N ARG A 179 4.61 -0.20 -17.52
CA ARG A 179 5.16 0.93 -18.30
C ARG A 179 4.20 2.11 -18.31
N THR A 180 2.89 1.88 -18.56
CA THR A 180 1.87 2.95 -18.53
C THR A 180 1.87 3.69 -17.20
N ILE A 181 1.98 2.97 -16.08
CA ILE A 181 2.05 3.56 -14.73
C ILE A 181 3.33 4.37 -14.54
N GLN A 182 4.50 3.83 -14.94
CA GLN A 182 5.77 4.57 -14.87
C GLN A 182 5.76 5.84 -15.73
N THR A 183 5.22 5.77 -16.95
CA THR A 183 5.08 6.95 -17.83
C THR A 183 4.17 8.00 -17.21
N TYR A 184 3.00 7.60 -16.68
CA TYR A 184 2.09 8.52 -16.00
C TYR A 184 2.77 9.22 -14.81
N ILE A 185 3.44 8.45 -13.95
CA ILE A 185 4.14 8.99 -12.77
C ILE A 185 5.31 9.89 -13.18
N GLY A 186 6.07 9.53 -14.21
CA GLY A 186 7.16 10.34 -14.75
C GLY A 186 6.68 11.69 -15.27
N SER A 187 5.55 11.74 -15.98
CA SER A 187 4.98 12.97 -16.54
C SER A 187 4.25 13.85 -15.52
N ASN A 188 3.59 13.26 -14.51
CA ASN A 188 2.68 13.99 -13.61
C ASN A 188 3.21 14.12 -12.16
N GLN A 189 4.32 13.44 -11.82
CA GLN A 189 4.86 13.30 -10.46
C GLN A 189 3.81 12.83 -9.41
N LYS A 190 2.79 12.13 -9.89
CA LYS A 190 1.58 11.71 -9.19
C LYS A 190 1.16 10.33 -9.67
N ALA A 191 0.65 9.48 -8.78
CA ALA A 191 0.11 8.19 -9.19
C ALA A 191 -1.20 8.33 -9.99
N PRO A 192 -1.46 7.44 -10.97
CA PRO A 192 -2.74 7.43 -11.67
C PRO A 192 -3.86 6.99 -10.71
N PRO A 193 -5.02 7.67 -10.70
CA PRO A 193 -6.17 7.25 -9.88
C PRO A 193 -6.76 5.93 -10.38
N THR A 194 -6.76 5.75 -11.69
CA THR A 194 -7.11 4.50 -12.39
C THR A 194 -6.24 4.33 -13.62
N VAL A 195 -6.14 3.09 -14.14
CA VAL A 195 -5.64 2.82 -15.49
C VAL A 195 -6.64 1.96 -16.25
N SER A 196 -7.02 2.40 -17.45
CA SER A 196 -7.94 1.67 -18.33
C SER A 196 -7.27 0.46 -18.98
N THR A 197 -7.94 -0.68 -18.97
CA THR A 197 -7.47 -1.96 -19.51
C THR A 197 -8.60 -2.72 -20.20
N SER A 198 -8.28 -3.85 -20.83
CA SER A 198 -9.26 -4.81 -21.37
C SER A 198 -10.27 -5.33 -20.33
N PHE A 199 -9.90 -5.30 -19.04
CA PHE A 199 -10.75 -5.71 -17.92
C PHE A 199 -11.49 -4.53 -17.26
N GLY A 200 -11.45 -3.32 -17.84
CA GLY A 200 -12.02 -2.09 -17.27
C GLY A 200 -10.97 -1.18 -16.63
N ASN A 201 -11.43 -0.18 -15.87
CA ASN A 201 -10.57 0.76 -15.16
C ASN A 201 -10.11 0.14 -13.83
N ILE A 202 -8.82 -0.16 -13.69
CA ILE A 202 -8.24 -0.66 -12.43
C ILE A 202 -7.90 0.54 -11.54
N GLY A 203 -8.44 0.57 -10.33
CA GLY A 203 -8.15 1.61 -9.35
C GLY A 203 -6.77 1.48 -8.71
N PHE A 204 -6.26 2.60 -8.21
CA PHE A 204 -4.95 2.72 -7.57
C PHE A 204 -4.64 1.62 -6.54
N ASN A 205 -5.57 1.32 -5.63
CA ASN A 205 -5.38 0.30 -4.60
C ASN A 205 -5.27 -1.12 -5.20
N SER A 206 -6.09 -1.42 -6.21
CA SER A 206 -6.03 -2.68 -6.96
C SER A 206 -4.74 -2.81 -7.77
N LEU A 207 -4.17 -1.72 -8.29
CA LEU A 207 -2.84 -1.72 -8.91
C LEU A 207 -1.74 -2.07 -7.89
N ILE A 208 -1.76 -1.48 -6.69
CA ILE A 208 -0.79 -1.81 -5.63
C ILE A 208 -0.88 -3.30 -5.26
N TYR A 209 -2.10 -3.82 -5.06
CA TYR A 209 -2.28 -5.25 -4.74
C TYR A 209 -1.83 -6.17 -5.87
N LEU A 210 -2.14 -5.82 -7.13
CA LEU A 210 -1.73 -6.59 -8.32
C LEU A 210 -0.21 -6.78 -8.36
N TYR A 211 0.57 -5.70 -8.30
CA TYR A 211 2.04 -5.81 -8.34
C TYR A 211 2.64 -6.35 -7.04
N SER A 212 2.02 -6.11 -5.88
CA SER A 212 2.45 -6.73 -4.62
C SER A 212 2.34 -8.25 -4.68
N ARG A 213 1.23 -8.79 -5.20
CA ARG A 213 1.05 -10.23 -5.45
C ARG A 213 2.03 -10.73 -6.52
N GLY A 214 2.21 -10.01 -7.63
CA GLY A 214 3.15 -10.38 -8.69
C GLY A 214 4.60 -10.52 -8.20
N LEU A 215 5.10 -9.57 -7.43
CA LEU A 215 6.44 -9.64 -6.83
C LEU A 215 6.53 -10.65 -5.68
N SER A 216 5.44 -10.89 -4.93
CA SER A 216 5.42 -11.95 -3.92
C SER A 216 5.46 -13.36 -4.54
N LEU A 217 4.88 -13.56 -5.72
CA LEU A 217 5.00 -14.82 -6.49
C LEU A 217 6.41 -14.96 -7.10
N TYR A 218 7.00 -13.86 -7.57
CA TYR A 218 8.41 -13.85 -7.98
C TYR A 218 9.34 -14.26 -6.82
N LYS A 219 9.08 -13.77 -5.60
CA LYS A 219 9.87 -14.11 -4.40
C LYS A 219 9.93 -15.61 -4.09
N SER A 220 8.85 -16.35 -4.35
CA SER A 220 8.80 -17.80 -4.06
C SER A 220 9.28 -18.67 -5.23
N THR A 221 9.13 -18.20 -6.47
CA THR A 221 9.42 -18.99 -7.69
C THR A 221 10.70 -18.59 -8.43
N ASN A 222 11.25 -17.40 -8.13
CA ASN A 222 12.31 -16.72 -8.89
C ASN A 222 11.97 -16.47 -10.37
N VAL A 223 10.69 -16.54 -10.75
CA VAL A 223 10.21 -16.32 -12.13
C VAL A 223 9.02 -15.36 -12.10
N LEU A 224 9.01 -14.37 -13.01
CA LEU A 224 7.85 -13.48 -13.12
C LEU A 224 6.62 -14.29 -13.59
N PRO A 225 5.47 -14.24 -12.89
CA PRO A 225 4.32 -15.09 -13.20
C PRO A 225 3.92 -15.02 -14.68
N ALA A 226 3.67 -16.16 -15.32
CA ALA A 226 3.14 -16.19 -16.68
C ALA A 226 1.77 -15.48 -16.78
N PHE A 227 1.00 -15.57 -15.69
CA PHE A 227 -0.34 -15.04 -15.53
C PHE A 227 -0.49 -14.34 -14.18
N LEU A 228 -1.27 -13.26 -14.13
CA LEU A 228 -1.54 -12.51 -12.90
C LEU A 228 -3.00 -12.07 -12.87
N ALA A 229 -3.78 -12.61 -11.94
CA ALA A 229 -5.21 -12.32 -11.86
C ALA A 229 -5.51 -10.97 -11.20
N VAL A 230 -6.39 -10.19 -11.83
CA VAL A 230 -6.89 -8.90 -11.36
C VAL A 230 -8.35 -9.05 -10.91
N ARG A 231 -8.73 -8.32 -9.86
CA ARG A 231 -10.08 -8.30 -9.27
C ARG A 231 -10.41 -6.87 -8.82
N PRO A 232 -11.70 -6.51 -8.67
CA PRO A 232 -12.10 -5.26 -8.05
C PRO A 232 -11.52 -5.07 -6.65
N TRP A 233 -11.28 -3.82 -6.27
CA TRP A 233 -10.92 -3.48 -4.90
C TRP A 233 -11.94 -4.04 -3.90
N GLY A 234 -11.46 -4.52 -2.74
CA GLY A 234 -12.28 -5.24 -1.75
C GLY A 234 -12.49 -6.73 -2.06
N SER A 235 -12.30 -7.19 -3.30
CA SER A 235 -12.47 -8.60 -3.69
C SER A 235 -11.19 -9.42 -3.50
N PHE A 236 -10.73 -9.54 -2.25
CA PHE A 236 -9.49 -10.23 -1.90
C PHE A 236 -9.65 -11.76 -1.86
N PRO A 237 -8.77 -12.55 -2.51
CA PRO A 237 -8.78 -13.99 -2.35
C PRO A 237 -8.45 -14.39 -0.90
N ILE A 238 -9.07 -15.46 -0.42
CA ILE A 238 -8.80 -16.04 0.91
C ILE A 238 -7.60 -17.01 0.86
N THR A 239 -7.31 -17.57 -0.31
CA THR A 239 -6.21 -18.52 -0.56
C THR A 239 -5.68 -18.38 -2.00
N ASP A 240 -4.36 -18.30 -2.13
CA ASP A 240 -3.56 -18.48 -3.37
C ASP A 240 -2.15 -18.94 -2.96
#